data_AF-A0A936N9V8-F1
#
_entry.id   AF-A0A936N9V8-F1
#
_cell.length_a   1.000
_cell.length_b   1.000
_cell.length_c   1.000
_cell.angle_alpha   90.00
_cell.angle_beta   90.00
_cell.angle_gamma   90.00
#
_symmetry.space_group_name_H-M   'P 1'
#
loop_
_entity.id
_entity.type
_entity.pdbx_description
1 polymer ?
#
loop_
_entity_poly.entity_id
_entity_poly.type
_entity_poly.pdbx_seq_one_letter_code
_entity_poly.pdbx_strand_id
1 'polypeptide(L)'
;MHKKIYYKQVRDLGGIFSATFGFIKHNFKTLYGSLLFFAGPLLLIAATVSSVMIGTSLNFGMLRGNGVGLGSIYGDIIIAYLTTMFILMIGITIYNVILNRNIIENEKLGTEEPLTIKHSTLYFWSDFWRVLGNMLLLGIVMFVTLAIVVLLFAGIFALLGGGKSGGGMVVIALGVILVIISMIIFGPILSFLPMASLFVCQRDEINIFAALKKVLFYMKGNFWITWVITMVGLLMYMVLGSIVQIPVFIVSLITTFSRANSTVGYGMADQSTPILLTVVTAICTLLSYGVMVIYYLTTIYQFTSLEEKKEGVSIIDKINQIQ
;
A
#
# COMPACT_ATOMS: atom_id res chain seq x y z
N MET A 1 10.94 -32.97 -10.84
CA MET A 1 9.91 -33.15 -9.80
C MET A 1 9.75 -31.86 -9.03
N HIS A 2 8.71 -31.08 -9.33
CA HIS A 2 8.51 -29.73 -8.78
C HIS A 2 7.56 -29.76 -7.58
N LYS A 3 8.06 -29.37 -6.40
CA LYS A 3 7.29 -29.30 -5.14
C LYS A 3 6.37 -28.06 -5.16
N LYS A 4 5.04 -28.25 -5.19
CA LYS A 4 4.03 -27.18 -5.01
C LYS A 4 4.11 -26.67 -3.57
N ILE A 5 4.06 -25.36 -3.37
CA ILE A 5 4.05 -24.74 -2.04
C ILE A 5 2.62 -24.81 -1.51
N TYR A 6 2.37 -25.60 -0.48
CA TYR A 6 1.04 -25.75 0.12
C TYR A 6 0.67 -24.51 0.94
N TYR A 7 -0.41 -23.81 0.59
CA TYR A 7 -0.84 -22.58 1.26
C TYR A 7 -1.08 -22.73 2.77
N LYS A 8 -1.73 -23.82 3.18
CA LYS A 8 -2.03 -24.15 4.57
C LYS A 8 -0.89 -24.96 5.20
N GLN A 9 0.14 -24.24 5.64
CA GLN A 9 1.24 -24.81 6.41
C GLN A 9 1.67 -23.84 7.49
N VAL A 10 1.93 -24.38 8.68
CA VAL A 10 2.65 -23.65 9.72
C VAL A 10 4.07 -23.45 9.22
N ARG A 11 4.47 -22.18 9.08
CA ARG A 11 5.77 -21.78 8.56
C ARG A 11 6.54 -20.96 9.58
N ASP A 12 7.85 -21.15 9.58
CA ASP A 12 8.79 -20.23 10.20
C ASP A 12 9.02 -19.00 9.29
N LEU A 13 9.81 -18.03 9.77
CA LEU A 13 10.11 -16.80 9.05
C LEU A 13 10.71 -17.11 7.66
N GLY A 14 11.71 -18.01 7.60
CA GLY A 14 12.35 -18.40 6.34
C GLY A 14 11.37 -19.07 5.37
N GLY A 15 10.50 -19.94 5.88
CA GLY A 15 9.45 -20.60 5.12
C GLY A 15 8.44 -19.63 4.50
N ILE A 16 8.09 -18.54 5.17
CA ILE A 16 7.17 -17.52 4.64
C ILE A 16 7.78 -16.77 3.47
N PHE A 17 9.04 -16.33 3.59
CA PHE A 17 9.73 -15.67 2.48
C PHE A 17 9.99 -16.63 1.32
N SER A 18 10.41 -17.87 1.60
CA SER A 18 10.60 -18.89 0.57
C SER A 18 9.28 -19.21 -0.16
N ALA A 19 8.15 -19.27 0.56
CA ALA A 19 6.84 -19.45 -0.03
C ALA A 19 6.44 -18.25 -0.92
N THR A 20 6.72 -17.04 -0.45
CA THR A 20 6.46 -15.80 -1.18
C THR A 20 7.22 -15.75 -2.50
N PHE A 21 8.54 -15.89 -2.47
CA PHE A 21 9.37 -15.88 -3.68
C PHE A 21 9.08 -17.08 -4.58
N GLY A 22 8.82 -18.25 -4.01
CA GLY A 22 8.46 -19.44 -4.77
C GLY A 22 7.13 -19.28 -5.52
N PHE A 23 6.12 -18.68 -4.89
CA PHE A 23 4.85 -18.36 -5.55
C PHE A 23 5.02 -17.33 -6.66
N ILE A 24 5.76 -16.25 -6.40
CA ILE A 24 6.07 -15.23 -7.41
C ILE A 24 6.78 -15.87 -8.61
N LYS A 25 7.79 -16.70 -8.37
CA LYS A 25 8.57 -17.36 -9.42
C LYS A 25 7.70 -18.32 -10.24
N HIS A 26 6.82 -19.07 -9.59
CA HIS A 26 5.96 -20.03 -10.26
C HIS A 26 4.87 -19.35 -11.10
N ASN A 27 4.28 -18.28 -10.57
CA ASN A 27 3.13 -17.60 -11.18
C ASN A 27 3.48 -16.24 -11.80
N PHE A 28 4.75 -15.98 -12.11
CA PHE A 28 5.23 -14.66 -12.53
C PHE A 28 4.40 -14.08 -13.68
N LYS A 29 4.19 -14.87 -14.74
CA LYS A 29 3.47 -14.43 -15.95
C LYS A 29 2.02 -14.10 -15.66
N THR A 30 1.31 -14.96 -14.92
CA THR A 30 -0.11 -14.74 -14.62
C THR A 30 -0.30 -13.63 -13.60
N LEU A 31 0.52 -13.58 -12.56
CA LEU A 31 0.44 -12.59 -11.50
C LEU A 31 0.75 -11.18 -12.02
N TYR A 32 1.93 -10.97 -12.60
CA TYR A 32 2.28 -9.64 -13.10
C TYR A 32 1.53 -9.29 -14.40
N GLY A 33 1.20 -10.28 -15.23
CA GLY A 33 0.40 -10.06 -16.43
C GLY A 33 -1.02 -9.60 -16.10
N SER A 34 -1.70 -10.24 -15.13
CA SER A 34 -3.03 -9.80 -14.70
C SER A 34 -2.97 -8.43 -13.99
N LEU A 35 -2.00 -8.20 -13.11
CA LEU A 35 -1.82 -6.90 -12.47
C LEU A 35 -1.57 -5.78 -13.47
N LEU A 36 -0.68 -5.99 -14.45
CA LEU A 36 -0.35 -4.97 -15.45
C LEU A 36 -1.50 -4.73 -16.43
N PHE A 37 -2.28 -5.76 -16.76
CA PHE A 37 -3.44 -5.60 -17.63
C PHE A 37 -4.59 -4.84 -16.97
N PHE A 38 -4.91 -5.16 -15.70
CA PHE A 38 -6.05 -4.58 -15.00
C PHE A 38 -5.72 -3.29 -14.23
N ALA A 39 -4.67 -3.32 -13.41
CA ALA A 39 -4.26 -2.16 -12.61
C ALA A 39 -3.34 -1.22 -13.40
N GLY A 40 -2.57 -1.73 -14.37
CA GLY A 40 -1.56 -0.95 -15.09
C GLY A 40 -2.09 0.34 -15.73
N PRO A 41 -3.19 0.35 -16.51
CA PRO A 41 -3.72 1.57 -17.10
C PRO A 41 -4.07 2.66 -16.06
N LEU A 42 -4.71 2.27 -14.95
CA LEU A 42 -5.05 3.21 -13.88
C LEU A 42 -3.81 3.69 -13.12
N LEU A 43 -2.84 2.81 -12.88
CA LEU A 43 -1.57 3.17 -12.24
C LEU A 43 -0.77 4.14 -13.11
N LEU A 44 -0.81 3.97 -14.44
CA LEU A 44 -0.20 4.91 -15.39
C LEU A 44 -0.87 6.27 -15.32
N ILE A 45 -2.21 6.33 -15.37
CA ILE A 45 -2.96 7.57 -15.24
C ILE A 45 -2.66 8.24 -13.89
N ALA A 46 -2.67 7.48 -12.80
CA ALA A 46 -2.34 8.02 -11.48
C ALA A 46 -0.92 8.59 -11.43
N ALA A 47 0.05 7.91 -12.07
CA ALA A 47 1.43 8.36 -12.10
C ALA A 47 1.64 9.61 -12.97
N THR A 48 0.92 9.74 -14.09
CA THR A 48 0.96 10.97 -14.91
C THR A 48 0.32 12.15 -14.20
N VAL A 49 -0.80 11.95 -13.51
CA VAL A 49 -1.39 13.03 -12.69
C VAL A 49 -0.45 13.40 -11.54
N SER A 50 0.17 12.41 -10.89
CA SER A 50 1.15 12.64 -9.82
C SER A 50 2.38 13.40 -10.31
N SER A 51 2.90 13.11 -11.51
CA SER A 51 4.04 13.85 -12.07
C SER A 51 3.69 15.30 -12.38
N VAL A 52 2.47 15.56 -12.86
CA VAL A 52 1.94 16.92 -13.05
C VAL A 52 1.91 17.67 -11.72
N MET A 53 1.42 17.03 -10.65
CA MET A 53 1.39 17.63 -9.31
C MET A 53 2.78 17.93 -8.76
N ILE A 54 3.75 17.02 -8.94
CA ILE A 54 5.14 17.26 -8.55
C ILE A 54 5.68 18.49 -9.31
N GLY A 55 5.46 18.54 -10.62
CA GLY A 55 5.92 19.65 -11.45
C GLY A 55 5.28 21.00 -11.13
N THR A 56 4.00 21.05 -10.75
CA THR A 56 3.32 22.28 -10.32
C THR A 56 3.72 22.72 -8.93
N SER A 57 3.92 21.77 -8.00
CA SER A 57 4.40 22.08 -6.64
C SER A 57 5.83 22.65 -6.62
N LEU A 58 6.69 22.20 -7.55
CA LEU A 58 8.04 22.77 -7.73
C LEU A 58 8.01 24.22 -8.25
N ASN A 59 6.95 24.62 -8.95
CA ASN A 59 6.75 25.99 -9.48
C ASN A 59 6.11 26.96 -8.47
N PHE A 60 5.80 26.52 -7.25
CA PHE A 60 5.12 27.32 -6.22
C PHE A 60 5.90 28.59 -5.83
N GLY A 61 7.24 28.55 -5.92
CA GLY A 61 8.11 29.72 -5.70
C GLY A 61 8.00 30.81 -6.77
N MET A 62 7.76 30.44 -8.04
CA MET A 62 7.59 31.39 -9.15
C MET A 62 6.18 31.97 -9.25
N LEU A 63 5.15 31.17 -8.95
CA LEU A 63 3.75 31.62 -8.95
C LEU A 63 3.49 32.73 -7.91
N ARG A 64 4.24 32.73 -6.81
CA ARG A 64 4.23 33.79 -5.79
C ARG A 64 4.67 35.16 -6.32
N GLY A 65 5.46 35.20 -7.40
CA GLY A 65 5.91 36.44 -8.06
C GLY A 65 4.87 37.07 -9.00
N ASN A 66 3.84 36.31 -9.42
CA ASN A 66 2.88 36.73 -10.45
C ASN A 66 1.53 37.25 -9.90
N GLY A 67 1.42 37.56 -8.61
CA GLY A 67 0.21 38.17 -8.04
C GLY A 67 -1.04 37.30 -8.05
N VAL A 68 -0.90 35.99 -8.28
CA VAL A 68 -2.02 35.03 -8.25
C VAL A 68 -2.50 34.88 -6.80
N GLY A 69 -3.79 35.12 -6.56
CA GLY A 69 -4.41 35.02 -5.25
C GLY A 69 -4.27 33.62 -4.65
N LEU A 70 -3.86 33.54 -3.38
CA LEU A 70 -3.62 32.27 -2.69
C LEU A 70 -4.84 31.31 -2.74
N GLY A 71 -6.06 31.86 -2.71
CA GLY A 71 -7.30 31.07 -2.71
C GLY A 71 -7.52 30.24 -3.98
N SER A 72 -7.18 30.75 -5.17
CA SER A 72 -7.33 30.00 -6.43
C SER A 72 -6.28 28.89 -6.56
N ILE A 73 -5.05 29.16 -6.11
CA ILE A 73 -3.96 28.18 -6.10
C ILE A 73 -4.28 26.99 -5.18
N TYR A 74 -4.81 27.25 -3.98
CA TYR A 74 -5.22 26.17 -3.07
C TYR A 74 -6.38 25.36 -3.64
N GLY A 75 -7.35 25.98 -4.31
CA GLY A 75 -8.45 25.29 -4.97
C GLY A 75 -7.98 24.28 -6.02
N ASP A 76 -7.13 24.71 -6.95
CA ASP A 76 -6.63 23.86 -8.05
C ASP A 76 -5.77 22.70 -7.53
N ILE A 77 -4.91 22.96 -6.54
CA ILE A 77 -4.08 21.91 -5.91
C ILE A 77 -4.95 20.89 -5.18
N ILE A 78 -5.98 21.33 -4.45
CA ILE A 78 -6.89 20.44 -3.73
C ILE A 78 -7.66 19.56 -4.71
N ILE A 79 -8.21 20.14 -5.80
CA ILE A 79 -8.93 19.38 -6.82
C ILE A 79 -8.03 18.33 -7.48
N ALA A 80 -6.80 18.71 -7.85
CA ALA A 80 -5.82 17.77 -8.41
C ALA A 80 -5.46 16.65 -7.42
N TYR A 81 -5.30 16.97 -6.14
CA TYR A 81 -5.00 15.99 -5.09
C TYR A 81 -6.15 15.00 -4.89
N LEU A 82 -7.38 15.50 -4.76
CA LEU A 82 -8.58 14.67 -4.60
C LEU A 82 -8.80 13.77 -5.81
N THR A 83 -8.59 14.30 -7.02
CA THR A 83 -8.68 13.53 -8.26
C THR A 83 -7.66 12.39 -8.28
N THR A 84 -6.40 12.68 -7.93
CA THR A 84 -5.33 11.66 -7.87
C THR A 84 -5.63 10.59 -6.83
N MET A 85 -6.09 10.98 -5.64
CA MET A 85 -6.48 10.06 -4.56
C MET A 85 -7.64 9.16 -4.99
N PHE A 86 -8.63 9.69 -5.70
CA PHE A 86 -9.75 8.91 -6.21
C PHE A 86 -9.30 7.86 -7.25
N ILE A 87 -8.46 8.27 -8.21
CA ILE A 87 -7.91 7.34 -9.23
C ILE A 87 -7.05 6.25 -8.55
N LEU A 88 -6.19 6.62 -7.60
CA LEU A 88 -5.36 5.67 -6.86
C LEU A 88 -6.21 4.71 -6.02
N MET A 89 -7.27 5.19 -5.38
CA MET A 89 -8.17 4.33 -4.60
C MET A 89 -8.80 3.25 -5.47
N ILE A 90 -9.29 3.60 -6.67
CA ILE A 90 -9.82 2.63 -7.63
C ILE A 90 -8.70 1.67 -8.07
N GLY A 91 -7.53 2.19 -8.45
CA GLY A 91 -6.38 1.39 -8.89
C GLY A 91 -5.92 0.38 -7.82
N ILE A 92 -5.81 0.81 -6.57
CA ILE A 92 -5.43 -0.03 -5.42
C ILE A 92 -6.51 -1.07 -5.13
N THR A 93 -7.79 -0.73 -5.30
CA THR A 93 -8.89 -1.70 -5.16
C THR A 93 -8.77 -2.81 -6.20
N ILE A 94 -8.59 -2.46 -7.48
CA ILE A 94 -8.37 -3.44 -8.55
C ILE A 94 -7.15 -4.29 -8.26
N TYR A 95 -6.04 -3.67 -7.84
CA TYR A 95 -4.82 -4.36 -7.47
C TYR A 95 -5.07 -5.41 -6.38
N ASN A 96 -5.76 -5.04 -5.29
CA ASN A 96 -6.08 -5.96 -4.19
C ASN A 96 -6.98 -7.11 -4.66
N VAL A 97 -8.04 -6.81 -5.42
CA VAL A 97 -8.98 -7.82 -5.94
C VAL A 97 -8.24 -8.86 -6.77
N ILE A 98 -7.41 -8.43 -7.71
CA ILE A 98 -6.65 -9.33 -8.60
C ILE A 98 -5.63 -10.15 -7.80
N LEU A 99 -4.90 -9.52 -6.88
CA LEU A 99 -3.86 -10.22 -6.12
C LEU A 99 -4.48 -11.29 -5.20
N ASN A 100 -5.52 -10.92 -4.45
CA ASN A 100 -6.27 -11.87 -3.62
C ASN A 100 -6.88 -13.00 -4.45
N ARG A 101 -7.49 -12.68 -5.60
CA ARG A 101 -8.09 -13.68 -6.47
C ARG A 101 -7.08 -14.69 -6.99
N ASN A 102 -5.91 -14.23 -7.43
CA ASN A 102 -4.81 -15.11 -7.85
C ASN A 102 -4.38 -16.07 -6.72
N ILE A 103 -4.43 -15.64 -5.46
CA ILE A 103 -4.10 -16.50 -4.31
C ILE A 103 -5.23 -17.50 -4.05
N ILE A 104 -6.47 -17.02 -3.97
CA ILE A 104 -7.66 -17.84 -3.68
C ILE A 104 -7.85 -18.92 -4.76
N GLU A 105 -7.67 -18.57 -6.03
CA GLU A 105 -7.81 -19.53 -7.13
C GLU A 105 -6.66 -20.50 -7.19
N ASN A 106 -5.43 -20.09 -6.88
CA ASN A 106 -4.32 -21.05 -6.79
C ASN A 106 -4.51 -22.04 -5.62
N GLU A 107 -5.27 -21.67 -4.59
CA GLU A 107 -5.69 -22.59 -3.53
C GLU A 107 -6.77 -23.57 -3.99
N LYS A 108 -7.72 -23.12 -4.81
CA LYS A 108 -8.83 -23.95 -5.33
C LYS A 108 -8.44 -24.86 -6.49
N LEU A 109 -7.47 -24.47 -7.31
CA LEU A 109 -7.00 -25.28 -8.43
C LEU A 109 -6.18 -26.48 -7.93
N GLY A 110 -6.59 -27.68 -8.34
CA GLY A 110 -5.84 -28.91 -8.16
C GLY A 110 -4.43 -28.85 -8.76
N THR A 111 -3.61 -29.87 -8.50
CA THR A 111 -2.17 -29.89 -8.80
C THR A 111 -1.79 -29.72 -10.27
N GLU A 112 -2.74 -29.80 -11.21
CA GLU A 112 -2.47 -29.98 -12.65
C GLU A 112 -2.92 -28.82 -13.56
N GLU A 113 -3.68 -27.83 -13.07
CA GLU A 113 -4.14 -26.70 -13.91
C GLU A 113 -3.32 -25.42 -13.67
N PRO A 114 -2.69 -24.85 -14.73
CA PRO A 114 -1.97 -23.60 -14.60
C PRO A 114 -2.93 -22.42 -14.42
N LEU A 115 -2.61 -21.53 -13.48
CA LEU A 115 -3.32 -20.26 -13.29
C LEU A 115 -3.38 -19.50 -14.62
N THR A 116 -4.60 -19.29 -15.12
CA THR A 116 -4.87 -18.52 -16.35
C THR A 116 -5.47 -17.16 -15.99
N ILE A 117 -5.12 -16.11 -16.76
CA ILE A 117 -5.60 -14.73 -16.57
C ILE A 117 -7.15 -14.65 -16.50
N LYS A 118 -7.85 -15.55 -17.20
CA LYS A 118 -9.32 -15.62 -17.19
C LYS A 118 -9.90 -15.96 -15.80
N HIS A 119 -9.22 -16.79 -15.02
CA HIS A 119 -9.69 -17.10 -13.66
C HIS A 119 -9.63 -15.84 -12.79
N SER A 120 -8.57 -15.03 -12.91
CA SER A 120 -8.42 -13.78 -12.17
C SER A 120 -9.51 -12.72 -12.45
N THR A 121 -10.30 -12.90 -13.51
CA THR A 121 -11.43 -12.02 -13.89
C THR A 121 -12.80 -12.52 -13.46
N LEU A 122 -12.87 -13.75 -12.98
CA LEU A 122 -14.13 -14.42 -12.67
C LEU A 122 -14.75 -13.79 -11.41
N TYR A 123 -15.96 -13.24 -11.54
CA TYR A 123 -16.63 -12.42 -10.51
C TYR A 123 -15.92 -11.11 -10.13
N PHE A 124 -15.02 -10.59 -10.98
CA PHE A 124 -14.26 -9.37 -10.71
C PHE A 124 -15.10 -8.21 -10.19
N TRP A 125 -16.26 -7.94 -10.80
CA TRP A 125 -17.09 -6.80 -10.42
C TRP A 125 -17.74 -6.95 -9.03
N SER A 126 -18.13 -8.17 -8.67
CA SER A 126 -18.67 -8.47 -7.34
C SER A 126 -17.60 -8.28 -6.26
N ASP A 127 -16.41 -8.84 -6.51
CA ASP A 127 -15.27 -8.70 -5.63
C ASP A 127 -14.79 -7.24 -5.54
N PHE A 128 -14.84 -6.51 -6.65
CA PHE A 128 -14.47 -5.09 -6.72
C PHE A 128 -15.31 -4.23 -5.78
N TRP A 129 -16.64 -4.30 -5.85
CA TRP A 129 -17.49 -3.49 -4.97
C TRP A 129 -17.36 -3.88 -3.50
N ARG A 130 -17.17 -5.17 -3.22
CA ARG A 130 -16.93 -5.65 -1.85
C ARG A 130 -15.62 -5.12 -1.29
N VAL A 131 -14.53 -5.23 -2.04
CA VAL A 131 -13.21 -4.72 -1.61
C VAL A 131 -13.23 -3.20 -1.52
N LEU A 132 -13.85 -2.50 -2.47
CA LEU A 132 -13.98 -1.04 -2.46
C LEU A 132 -14.75 -0.55 -1.23
N GLY A 133 -15.92 -1.15 -0.95
CA GLY A 133 -16.75 -0.80 0.20
C GLY A 133 -16.03 -1.05 1.52
N ASN A 134 -15.36 -2.21 1.65
CA ASN A 134 -14.57 -2.54 2.84
C ASN A 134 -13.33 -1.63 2.99
N MET A 135 -12.68 -1.25 1.90
CA MET A 135 -11.53 -0.33 1.91
C MET A 135 -11.95 1.09 2.31
N LEU A 136 -13.07 1.58 1.78
CA LEU A 136 -13.65 2.88 2.16
C LEU A 136 -14.05 2.89 3.64
N LEU A 137 -14.72 1.84 4.10
CA LEU A 137 -15.14 1.73 5.49
C LEU A 137 -13.92 1.70 6.42
N LEU A 138 -12.88 0.93 6.09
CA LEU A 138 -11.63 0.91 6.83
C LEU A 138 -10.93 2.28 6.81
N GLY A 139 -10.95 2.96 5.66
CA GLY A 139 -10.42 4.32 5.52
C GLY A 139 -11.12 5.32 6.43
N ILE A 140 -12.46 5.28 6.51
CA ILE A 140 -13.25 6.14 7.40
C ILE A 140 -12.92 5.84 8.87
N VAL A 141 -12.88 4.56 9.27
CA VAL A 141 -12.54 4.16 10.64
C VAL A 141 -11.14 4.66 11.02
N MET A 142 -10.16 4.47 10.13
CA MET A 142 -8.79 4.95 10.34
C MET A 142 -8.72 6.48 10.42
N PHE A 143 -9.44 7.19 9.55
CA PHE A 143 -9.50 8.65 9.54
C PHE A 143 -10.13 9.21 10.82
N VAL A 144 -11.27 8.67 11.26
CA VAL A 144 -11.93 9.07 12.51
C VAL A 144 -11.05 8.79 13.72
N THR A 145 -10.40 7.62 13.75
CA THR A 145 -9.47 7.25 14.84
C THR A 145 -8.31 8.23 14.90
N LEU A 146 -7.70 8.54 13.76
CA LEU A 146 -6.60 9.51 13.69
C LEU A 146 -7.05 10.92 14.10
N ALA A 147 -8.22 11.36 13.63
CA ALA A 147 -8.77 12.68 13.98
C ALA A 147 -8.98 12.82 15.49
N ILE A 148 -9.53 11.79 16.15
CA ILE A 148 -9.69 11.76 17.61
C ILE A 148 -8.33 11.87 18.30
N VAL A 149 -7.34 11.07 17.88
CA VAL A 149 -5.99 11.11 18.45
C VAL A 149 -5.37 12.49 18.31
N VAL A 150 -5.43 13.08 17.11
CA VAL A 150 -4.89 14.43 16.84
C VAL A 150 -5.59 15.49 17.68
N LEU A 151 -6.92 15.44 17.81
CA LEU A 151 -7.67 16.39 18.65
C LEU A 151 -7.33 16.26 20.13
N LEU A 152 -7.11 15.04 20.63
CA LEU A 152 -6.65 14.81 22.00
C LEU A 152 -5.25 15.41 22.23
N PHE A 153 -4.32 15.18 21.31
CA PHE A 153 -2.98 15.77 21.38
C PHE A 153 -3.02 17.30 21.29
N ALA A 154 -3.81 17.86 20.37
CA ALA A 154 -3.98 19.31 20.24
C ALA A 154 -4.59 19.93 21.50
N GLY A 155 -5.57 19.27 22.12
CA GLY A 155 -6.16 19.69 23.39
C GLY A 155 -5.14 19.70 24.54
N ILE A 156 -4.37 18.62 24.70
CA ILE A 156 -3.30 18.53 25.71
C ILE A 156 -2.25 19.62 25.47
N PHE A 157 -1.85 19.84 24.21
CA PHE A 157 -0.90 20.88 23.84
C PHE A 157 -1.39 22.29 24.18
N ALA A 158 -2.67 22.58 23.90
CA ALA A 158 -3.28 23.87 24.24
C ALA A 158 -3.34 24.10 25.76
N LEU A 159 -3.67 23.06 26.54
CA LEU A 159 -3.73 23.13 28.01
C LEU A 159 -2.37 23.41 28.67
N LEU A 160 -1.27 22.98 28.07
CA LEU A 160 0.09 23.16 28.59
C LEU A 160 0.73 24.51 28.19
N GLY A 161 -0.10 25.49 27.81
CA GLY A 161 0.30 26.86 27.51
C GLY A 161 0.76 27.11 26.07
N GLY A 162 0.61 26.12 25.18
CA GLY A 162 1.06 26.18 23.80
C GLY A 162 2.56 26.42 23.66
N GLY A 163 3.04 26.64 22.42
CA GLY A 163 4.48 26.80 22.11
C GLY A 163 5.15 28.06 22.67
N LYS A 164 4.47 28.83 23.55
CA LYS A 164 4.96 30.08 24.14
C LYS A 164 5.70 29.87 25.46
N SER A 165 5.57 28.72 26.11
CA SER A 165 6.32 28.37 27.31
C SER A 165 7.47 27.41 26.97
N GLY A 166 8.59 27.50 27.69
CA GLY A 166 9.69 26.52 27.57
C GLY A 166 9.21 25.08 27.86
N GLY A 167 8.18 24.91 28.70
CA GLY A 167 7.51 23.64 28.94
C GLY A 167 6.77 23.08 27.71
N GLY A 168 6.14 23.95 26.91
CA GLY A 168 5.44 23.55 25.68
C GLY A 168 6.36 22.93 24.63
N MET A 169 7.60 23.44 24.50
CA MET A 169 8.60 22.86 23.57
C MET A 169 9.06 21.47 24.02
N VAL A 170 9.26 21.26 25.33
CA VAL A 170 9.64 19.96 25.88
C VAL A 170 8.53 18.92 25.68
N VAL A 171 7.27 19.33 25.85
CA VAL A 171 6.10 18.47 25.61
C VAL A 171 5.99 18.08 24.14
N ILE A 172 6.23 19.00 23.20
CA ILE A 172 6.27 18.66 21.76
C ILE A 172 7.39 17.66 21.50
N ALA A 173 8.60 17.89 22.01
CA ALA A 173 9.74 17.00 21.78
C ALA A 173 9.47 15.58 22.32
N LEU A 174 8.97 15.46 23.55
CA LEU A 174 8.58 14.18 24.14
C LEU A 174 7.41 13.52 23.40
N GLY A 175 6.43 14.31 22.96
CA GLY A 175 5.30 13.83 22.17
C GLY A 175 5.73 13.25 20.83
N VAL A 176 6.62 13.94 20.10
CA VAL A 176 7.16 13.45 18.82
C VAL A 176 7.95 12.16 19.02
N ILE A 177 8.79 12.07 20.05
CA ILE A 177 9.53 10.85 20.38
C ILE A 177 8.57 9.69 20.68
N LEU A 178 7.52 9.93 21.47
CA LEU A 178 6.51 8.93 21.80
C LEU A 178 5.75 8.45 20.57
N VAL A 179 5.37 9.36 19.67
CA VAL A 179 4.71 9.01 18.40
C VAL A 179 5.64 8.19 17.51
N ILE A 180 6.92 8.56 17.38
CA ILE A 180 7.90 7.79 16.60
C ILE A 180 8.06 6.38 17.17
N ILE A 181 8.23 6.24 18.49
CA ILE A 181 8.33 4.93 19.16
C ILE A 181 7.06 4.11 18.91
N SER A 182 5.89 4.75 19.04
CA SER A 182 4.60 4.11 18.79
C SER A 182 4.47 3.65 17.33
N MET A 183 4.95 4.43 16.37
CA MET A 183 4.94 4.06 14.95
C MET A 183 5.91 2.92 14.64
N ILE A 184 7.06 2.85 15.29
CA ILE A 184 7.99 1.72 15.11
C ILE A 184 7.39 0.43 15.65
N ILE A 185 6.73 0.48 16.81
CA ILE A 185 6.14 -0.71 17.44
C ILE A 185 4.84 -1.11 16.74
N PHE A 186 3.93 -0.18 16.48
CA PHE A 186 2.61 -0.50 15.92
C PHE A 186 2.53 -0.42 14.40
N GLY A 187 3.44 0.28 13.73
CA GLY A 187 3.40 0.52 12.28
C GLY A 187 3.36 -0.77 11.44
N PRO A 188 4.26 -1.74 11.64
CA PRO A 188 4.23 -3.00 10.90
C PRO A 188 2.90 -3.73 11.05
N ILE A 189 2.33 -3.73 12.26
CA ILE A 189 1.06 -4.39 12.56
C ILE A 189 -0.13 -3.64 11.96
N LEU A 190 -0.11 -2.31 12.03
CA LEU A 190 -1.09 -1.44 11.39
C LEU A 190 -1.11 -1.61 9.87
N SER A 191 0.01 -1.98 9.24
CA SER A 191 0.04 -2.33 7.83
C SER A 191 -0.39 -3.77 7.54
N PHE A 192 -0.12 -4.70 8.45
CA PHE A 192 -0.56 -6.10 8.34
C PHE A 192 -2.07 -6.26 8.42
N LEU A 193 -2.72 -5.59 9.39
CA LEU A 193 -4.13 -5.77 9.70
C LEU A 193 -5.06 -5.48 8.51
N PRO A 194 -4.97 -4.32 7.81
CA PRO A 194 -5.82 -4.04 6.65
C PRO A 194 -5.57 -5.02 5.50
N MET A 195 -4.30 -5.34 5.20
CA MET A 195 -3.96 -6.23 4.08
C MET A 195 -4.51 -7.64 4.29
N ALA A 196 -4.25 -8.24 5.45
CA ALA A 196 -4.78 -9.56 5.78
C ALA A 196 -6.31 -9.55 5.88
N SER A 197 -6.91 -8.48 6.41
CA SER A 197 -8.37 -8.41 6.55
C SER A 197 -9.08 -8.27 5.21
N LEU A 198 -8.54 -7.50 4.26
CA LEU A 198 -9.11 -7.39 2.91
C LEU A 198 -9.04 -8.73 2.16
N PHE A 199 -7.94 -9.48 2.31
CA PHE A 199 -7.85 -10.84 1.80
C PHE A 199 -8.94 -11.75 2.40
N VAL A 200 -9.12 -11.72 3.72
CA VAL A 200 -10.16 -12.50 4.41
C VAL A 200 -11.57 -12.08 3.99
N CYS A 201 -11.84 -10.78 3.80
CA CYS A 201 -13.13 -10.30 3.30
C CYS A 201 -13.48 -10.90 1.94
N GLN A 202 -12.50 -11.01 1.06
CA GLN A 202 -12.70 -11.56 -0.28
C GLN A 202 -12.78 -13.08 -0.26
N ARG A 203 -11.96 -13.75 0.57
CA ARG A 203 -11.93 -15.22 0.66
C ARG A 203 -13.16 -15.80 1.36
N ASP A 204 -13.52 -15.23 2.51
CA ASP A 204 -14.57 -15.76 3.40
C ASP A 204 -15.91 -15.03 3.21
N GLU A 205 -15.97 -14.06 2.30
CA GLU A 205 -17.17 -13.28 1.97
C GLU A 205 -17.79 -12.50 3.15
N ILE A 206 -16.97 -12.11 4.12
CA ILE A 206 -17.39 -11.40 5.34
C ILE A 206 -17.06 -9.91 5.29
N ASN A 207 -17.72 -9.13 6.15
CA ASN A 207 -17.46 -7.70 6.32
C ASN A 207 -16.11 -7.43 7.00
N ILE A 208 -15.56 -6.24 6.76
CA ILE A 208 -14.23 -5.84 7.27
C ILE A 208 -14.07 -5.93 8.78
N PHE A 209 -15.11 -5.63 9.55
CA PHE A 209 -15.04 -5.74 11.02
C PHE A 209 -14.93 -7.20 11.49
N ALA A 210 -15.66 -8.11 10.84
CA ALA A 210 -15.59 -9.53 11.14
C ALA A 210 -14.22 -10.09 10.73
N ALA A 211 -13.73 -9.68 9.55
CA ALA A 211 -12.39 -10.03 9.08
C ALA A 211 -11.30 -9.51 10.03
N LEU A 212 -11.33 -8.22 10.41
CA LEU A 212 -10.40 -7.63 11.38
C LEU A 212 -10.39 -8.39 12.69
N LYS A 213 -11.56 -8.74 13.23
CA LYS A 213 -11.67 -9.54 14.45
C LYS A 213 -11.04 -10.91 14.28
N LYS A 214 -11.24 -11.57 13.12
CA LYS A 214 -10.63 -12.86 12.78
C LYS A 214 -9.11 -12.76 12.69
N VAL A 215 -8.58 -11.77 11.98
CA VAL A 215 -7.13 -11.52 11.86
C VAL A 215 -6.51 -11.23 13.24
N LEU A 216 -7.12 -10.35 14.04
CA LEU A 216 -6.67 -10.04 15.40
C LEU A 216 -6.71 -11.29 16.29
N PHE A 217 -7.74 -12.11 16.17
CA PHE A 217 -7.86 -13.36 16.92
C PHE A 217 -6.71 -14.32 16.60
N TYR A 218 -6.35 -14.54 15.32
CA TYR A 218 -5.23 -15.41 14.96
C TYR A 218 -3.86 -14.83 15.33
N MET A 219 -3.70 -13.51 15.21
CA MET A 219 -2.49 -12.81 15.65
C MET A 219 -2.30 -12.88 17.17
N LYS A 220 -3.38 -12.97 17.97
CA LYS A 220 -3.31 -13.06 19.43
C LYS A 220 -2.49 -14.30 19.85
N GLY A 221 -1.41 -14.05 20.60
CA GLY A 221 -0.43 -15.07 21.03
C GLY A 221 0.81 -15.19 20.14
N ASN A 222 0.80 -14.60 18.95
CA ASN A 222 1.92 -14.59 18.00
C ASN A 222 2.26 -13.15 17.57
N PHE A 223 2.03 -12.16 18.44
CA PHE A 223 2.23 -10.74 18.12
C PHE A 223 3.65 -10.44 17.62
N TRP A 224 4.67 -10.84 18.38
CA TRP A 224 6.06 -10.52 18.07
C TRP A 224 6.55 -11.17 16.78
N ILE A 225 6.14 -12.42 16.51
CA ILE A 225 6.54 -13.08 15.28
C ILE A 225 5.87 -12.43 14.06
N THR A 226 4.59 -12.04 14.16
CA THR A 226 3.90 -11.27 13.12
C THR A 226 4.57 -9.90 12.93
N TRP A 227 4.93 -9.22 14.02
CA TRP A 227 5.66 -7.95 13.96
C TRP A 227 6.99 -8.11 13.23
N VAL A 228 7.82 -9.10 13.58
CA VAL A 228 9.12 -9.31 12.94
C VAL A 228 8.96 -9.62 11.46
N ILE A 229 8.06 -10.54 11.09
CA ILE A 229 7.87 -10.94 9.68
C ILE A 229 7.37 -9.76 8.85
N THR A 230 6.41 -9.01 9.37
CA THR A 230 5.85 -7.84 8.68
C THR A 230 6.85 -6.70 8.62
N MET A 231 7.65 -6.48 9.67
CA MET A 231 8.73 -5.50 9.68
C MET A 231 9.81 -5.84 8.64
N VAL A 232 10.26 -7.10 8.57
CA VAL A 232 11.24 -7.53 7.56
C VAL A 232 10.66 -7.42 6.15
N GLY A 233 9.41 -7.81 5.95
CA GLY A 233 8.72 -7.64 4.66
C GLY A 233 8.58 -6.16 4.27
N LEU A 234 8.29 -5.29 5.23
CA LEU A 234 8.17 -3.84 5.03
C LEU A 234 9.53 -3.22 4.67
N LEU A 235 10.60 -3.59 5.39
CA LEU A 235 11.96 -3.14 5.09
C LEU A 235 12.41 -3.59 3.70
N MET A 236 12.10 -4.83 3.32
CA MET A 236 12.37 -5.35 1.98
C MET A 236 11.66 -4.52 0.91
N TYR A 237 10.38 -4.21 1.11
CA TYR A 237 9.62 -3.33 0.22
C TYR A 237 10.20 -1.91 0.17
N MET A 238 10.59 -1.33 1.30
CA MET A 238 11.20 0.00 1.34
C MET A 238 12.52 0.04 0.57
N VAL A 239 13.40 -0.94 0.78
CA VAL A 239 14.70 -1.00 0.09
C VAL A 239 14.50 -1.19 -1.41
N LEU A 240 13.73 -2.21 -1.83
CA LEU A 240 13.50 -2.48 -3.25
C LEU A 240 12.72 -1.36 -3.94
N GLY A 241 11.73 -0.78 -3.26
CA GLY A 241 10.96 0.36 -3.75
C GLY A 241 11.82 1.60 -3.90
N SER A 242 12.72 1.88 -2.95
CA SER A 242 13.64 3.02 -3.04
C SER A 242 14.57 2.91 -4.25
N ILE A 243 15.12 1.72 -4.53
CA ILE A 243 15.95 1.46 -5.71
C ILE A 243 15.20 1.80 -7.00
N VAL A 244 13.94 1.39 -7.09
CA VAL A 244 13.08 1.66 -8.26
C VAL A 244 12.80 3.16 -8.41
N GLN A 245 12.78 3.93 -7.33
CA GLN A 245 12.47 5.37 -7.33
C GLN A 245 13.70 6.28 -7.56
N ILE A 246 14.93 5.77 -7.45
CA ILE A 246 16.16 6.54 -7.72
C ILE A 246 16.10 7.31 -9.05
N PRO A 247 15.67 6.72 -10.19
CA PRO A 247 15.57 7.45 -11.45
C PRO A 247 14.62 8.66 -11.39
N VAL A 248 13.50 8.55 -10.66
CA VAL A 248 12.55 9.65 -10.48
C VAL A 248 13.21 10.79 -9.71
N PHE A 249 13.93 10.48 -8.63
CA PHE A 249 14.66 11.48 -7.86
C PHE A 249 15.72 12.20 -8.70
N ILE A 250 16.49 11.46 -9.51
CA ILE A 250 17.51 12.04 -10.40
C ILE A 250 16.87 13.01 -11.41
N VAL A 251 15.82 12.57 -12.12
CA VAL A 251 15.16 13.42 -13.11
C VAL A 251 14.47 14.61 -12.45
N SER A 252 13.88 14.43 -11.26
CA SER A 252 13.29 15.52 -10.49
C SER A 252 14.34 16.58 -10.10
N LEU A 253 15.54 16.17 -9.67
CA LEU A 253 16.64 17.09 -9.39
C LEU A 253 17.10 17.83 -10.66
N ILE A 254 17.33 17.10 -11.76
CA ILE A 254 17.74 17.71 -13.05
C ILE A 254 16.71 18.74 -13.51
N THR A 255 15.43 18.41 -13.46
CA THR A 255 14.35 19.30 -13.89
C THR A 255 14.21 20.52 -12.98
N THR A 256 14.41 20.35 -11.67
CA THR A 256 14.41 21.46 -10.70
C THR A 256 15.56 22.43 -10.96
N PHE A 257 16.79 21.93 -11.11
CA PHE A 257 17.96 22.78 -11.38
C PHE A 257 17.93 23.40 -12.77
N SER A 258 17.43 22.68 -13.78
CA SER A 258 17.27 23.22 -15.13
C SER A 258 16.28 24.39 -15.17
N ARG A 259 15.20 24.32 -14.38
CA ARG A 259 14.22 25.40 -14.24
C ARG A 259 14.72 26.56 -13.38
N ALA A 260 15.54 26.28 -12.38
CA ALA A 260 16.17 27.33 -11.57
C ALA A 260 17.19 28.15 -12.39
N ASN A 261 17.87 27.51 -13.34
CA ASN A 261 18.89 28.14 -14.20
C ASN A 261 18.32 28.73 -15.49
N SER A 262 17.09 28.40 -15.88
CA SER A 262 16.47 29.00 -17.06
C SER A 262 16.10 30.46 -16.78
N THR A 263 16.89 31.38 -17.33
CA THR A 263 16.65 32.83 -17.38
C THR A 263 15.57 33.24 -18.39
N VAL A 264 14.77 32.29 -18.86
CA VAL A 264 13.72 32.55 -19.87
C VAL A 264 12.52 33.21 -19.19
N GLY A 265 12.52 34.54 -19.24
CA GLY A 265 11.32 35.37 -19.24
C GLY A 265 10.64 35.57 -17.89
N TYR A 266 10.82 36.76 -17.32
CA TYR A 266 9.80 37.38 -16.48
C TYR A 266 8.42 37.24 -17.17
N GLY A 267 7.56 36.39 -16.62
CA GLY A 267 6.11 36.44 -16.88
C GLY A 267 5.42 35.17 -17.37
N MET A 268 6.11 34.18 -17.96
CA MET A 268 5.47 32.93 -18.38
C MET A 268 6.27 31.73 -17.88
N ALA A 269 5.91 31.26 -16.67
CA ALA A 269 6.42 29.99 -16.17
C ALA A 269 6.03 28.89 -17.17
N ASP A 270 7.01 28.16 -17.70
CA ASP A 270 6.73 26.90 -18.39
C ASP A 270 6.07 25.95 -17.39
N GLN A 271 4.74 25.92 -17.42
CA GLN A 271 3.94 25.06 -16.56
C GLN A 271 3.95 23.60 -17.06
N SER A 272 4.57 23.33 -18.21
CA SER A 272 4.63 21.97 -18.74
C SER A 272 5.58 21.13 -17.90
N THR A 273 5.08 20.00 -17.40
CA THR A 273 5.95 19.00 -16.79
C THR A 273 6.78 18.33 -17.88
N PRO A 274 8.12 18.23 -17.72
CA PRO A 274 8.96 17.61 -18.72
C PRO A 274 8.45 16.20 -19.01
N ILE A 275 8.23 15.90 -20.29
CA ILE A 275 7.72 14.59 -20.73
C ILE A 275 8.58 13.47 -20.15
N LEU A 276 9.90 13.69 -20.07
CA LEU A 276 10.84 12.77 -19.45
C LEU A 276 10.49 12.47 -17.98
N LEU A 277 10.17 13.47 -17.17
CA LEU A 277 9.78 13.29 -15.76
C LEU A 277 8.49 12.46 -15.67
N THR A 278 7.51 12.76 -16.52
CA THR A 278 6.24 12.03 -16.56
C THR A 278 6.44 10.56 -16.94
N VAL A 279 7.21 10.28 -18.00
CA VAL A 279 7.48 8.90 -18.46
C VAL A 279 8.26 8.11 -17.40
N VAL A 280 9.32 8.69 -16.83
CA VAL A 280 10.14 8.03 -15.80
C VAL A 280 9.32 7.77 -14.54
N THR A 281 8.52 8.74 -14.09
CA THR A 281 7.63 8.57 -12.93
C THR A 281 6.61 7.47 -13.17
N ALA A 282 6.01 7.40 -14.36
CA ALA A 282 5.05 6.37 -14.71
C ALA A 282 5.65 4.96 -14.66
N ILE A 283 6.83 4.76 -15.27
CA ILE A 283 7.52 3.48 -15.29
C ILE A 283 7.94 3.07 -13.87
N CYS A 284 8.58 3.96 -13.12
CA CYS A 284 9.03 3.68 -11.76
C CYS A 284 7.86 3.40 -10.80
N THR A 285 6.73 4.08 -10.98
CA THR A 285 5.52 3.81 -10.20
C THR A 285 4.98 2.40 -10.48
N LEU A 286 4.85 2.00 -11.75
CA LEU A 286 4.43 0.64 -12.10
C LEU A 286 5.36 -0.42 -11.50
N LEU A 287 6.69 -0.23 -11.62
CA LEU A 287 7.68 -1.13 -11.04
C LEU A 287 7.56 -1.20 -9.51
N SER A 288 7.28 -0.07 -8.84
CA SER A 288 7.11 -0.01 -7.38
C SER A 288 5.91 -0.82 -6.90
N TYR A 289 4.78 -0.77 -7.63
CA TYR A 289 3.62 -1.62 -7.35
C TYR A 289 3.89 -3.10 -7.65
N GLY A 290 4.82 -3.38 -8.57
CA GLY A 290 5.34 -4.73 -8.77
C GLY A 290 6.11 -5.24 -7.55
N VAL A 291 6.99 -4.41 -6.96
CA VAL A 291 7.71 -4.76 -5.73
C VAL A 291 6.76 -4.97 -4.54
N MET A 292 5.67 -4.18 -4.47
CA MET A 292 4.67 -4.28 -3.39
C MET A 292 4.05 -5.68 -3.26
N VAL A 293 4.00 -6.45 -4.35
CA VAL A 293 3.51 -7.84 -4.37
C VAL A 293 4.22 -8.70 -3.32
N ILE A 294 5.54 -8.51 -3.16
CA ILE A 294 6.36 -9.29 -2.22
C ILE A 294 5.87 -9.07 -0.79
N TYR A 295 5.65 -7.80 -0.41
CA TYR A 295 5.16 -7.47 0.93
C TYR A 295 3.75 -7.97 1.18
N TYR A 296 2.88 -7.83 0.18
CA TYR A 296 1.50 -8.29 0.24
C TYR A 296 1.41 -9.80 0.47
N LEU A 297 2.15 -10.58 -0.32
CA LEU A 297 2.18 -12.04 -0.18
C LEU A 297 2.78 -12.48 1.15
N THR A 298 3.85 -11.82 1.61
CA THR A 298 4.44 -12.10 2.92
C THR A 298 3.40 -11.97 4.03
N THR A 299 2.57 -10.92 3.96
CA THR A 299 1.47 -10.68 4.90
C THR A 299 0.41 -11.77 4.84
N ILE A 300 -0.01 -12.19 3.63
CA ILE A 300 -1.01 -13.24 3.48
C ILE A 300 -0.49 -14.59 3.95
N TYR A 301 0.75 -14.95 3.60
CA TYR A 301 1.36 -16.20 4.08
C TYR A 301 1.56 -16.22 5.59
N GLN A 302 1.84 -15.06 6.20
CA GLN A 302 1.86 -14.97 7.66
C GLN A 302 0.47 -15.19 8.24
N PHE A 303 -0.57 -14.56 7.67
CA PHE A 303 -1.94 -14.78 8.11
C PHE A 303 -2.37 -16.26 7.99
N THR A 304 -2.15 -16.90 6.85
CA THR A 304 -2.53 -18.31 6.64
C THR A 304 -1.71 -19.27 7.48
N SER A 305 -0.43 -18.97 7.75
CA SER A 305 0.39 -19.73 8.72
C SER A 305 -0.21 -19.69 10.13
N LEU A 306 -0.71 -18.53 10.56
CA LEU A 306 -1.33 -18.37 11.87
C LEU A 306 -2.71 -19.05 11.96
N GLU A 307 -3.51 -18.94 10.89
CA GLU A 307 -4.79 -19.64 10.77
C GLU A 307 -4.57 -21.15 10.87
N GLU A 308 -3.62 -21.68 10.08
CA GLU A 308 -3.30 -23.12 10.09
C GLU A 308 -2.79 -23.60 11.46
N LYS A 309 -2.00 -22.78 12.16
CA LYS A 309 -1.52 -23.11 13.52
C LYS A 309 -2.66 -23.23 14.53
N LYS A 310 -3.78 -22.52 14.34
CA LYS A 310 -4.92 -22.57 15.27
C LYS A 310 -5.99 -23.57 14.88
N GLU A 311 -6.26 -23.71 13.59
CA GLU A 311 -7.36 -24.54 13.09
C GLU A 311 -6.90 -25.91 12.60
N GLY A 312 -5.62 -26.09 12.26
CA GLY A 312 -5.09 -27.37 11.79
C GLY A 312 -5.80 -27.91 10.56
N VAL A 313 -6.38 -27.03 9.73
CA VAL A 313 -7.29 -27.41 8.64
C VAL A 313 -6.60 -28.35 7.64
N SER A 314 -5.31 -28.16 7.36
CA SER A 314 -4.56 -29.09 6.49
C SER A 314 -4.44 -30.49 7.07
N ILE A 315 -4.40 -30.64 8.39
CA ILE A 315 -4.35 -31.96 9.04
C ILE A 315 -5.72 -32.63 8.95
N ILE A 316 -6.79 -31.87 9.19
CA ILE A 316 -8.18 -32.37 9.07
C ILE A 316 -8.47 -32.78 7.62
N ASP A 317 -8.10 -31.95 6.64
CA ASP A 317 -8.26 -32.26 5.22
C ASP A 317 -7.47 -33.52 4.81
N LYS A 318 -6.26 -33.71 5.35
CA LYS A 318 -5.47 -34.93 5.11
C LYS A 318 -6.07 -36.18 5.76
N ILE A 319 -6.66 -36.04 6.94
CA ILE A 319 -7.36 -37.16 7.61
C ILE A 319 -8.60 -37.55 6.78
N ASN A 320 -9.38 -36.58 6.32
CA ASN A 320 -10.56 -36.81 5.50
C ASN A 320 -10.24 -37.42 4.11
N GLN A 321 -9.02 -37.24 3.59
CA GLN A 321 -8.56 -37.87 2.35
C GLN A 321 -8.08 -39.31 2.52
N ILE A 322 -7.85 -39.76 3.76
CA ILE A 322 -7.39 -41.12 4.09
C ILE A 322 -8.57 -42.02 4.51
N GLN A 323 -9.73 -41.44 4.85
CA GLN A 323 -10.99 -42.15 5.10
C GLN A 323 -11.81 -42.32 3.81
#